data_AF-A0A937ANI8-F1
#
_entry.id   AF-A0A937ANI8-F1
#
_cell.length_a   1.000
_cell.length_b   1.000
_cell.length_c   1.000
_cell.angle_alpha   90.00
_cell.angle_beta   90.00
_cell.angle_gamma   90.00
#
_symmetry.space_group_name_H-M   'P 1'
#
loop_
_entity.id
_entity.type
_entity.pdbx_description
1 polymer ?
#
loop_
_entity_poly.entity_id
_entity_poly.type
_entity_poly.pdbx_seq_one_letter_code
_entity_poly.pdbx_strand_id
1 'polypeptide(L)'
;MNKASLNEILYEQLEKQFQVIRDDLYIPLFKRYADELEMYRKGELIMMDGTNLEEEIGEKAADITISNPYSNFIDTHPVKENDCITYLKNELRSCLFDPDVLPQLIKSGAMEIGYDWYFHYDSGINFFKQDLDFPIIAEPRYLYRELPPGHYTGFAKGPDFSGVWPDCAALIDEADQEHPFLELGSELMNYYQYQSRLFLHKAFKEMDDAGEFSMIEKHPFPIYIAEHDCEEMTLYVI
;
A
#
# COMPACT_ATOMS: atom_id res chain seq x y z
N MET A 1 -9.79 -19.55 17.36
CA MET A 1 -9.93 -19.54 15.89
C MET A 1 -8.95 -20.56 15.30
N ASN A 2 -9.29 -21.28 14.24
CA ASN A 2 -8.40 -22.29 13.63
C ASN A 2 -7.31 -21.58 12.79
N LYS A 3 -6.07 -22.08 12.78
CA LYS A 3 -5.00 -21.57 11.90
C LYS A 3 -5.40 -21.56 10.41
N ALA A 4 -6.20 -22.54 9.97
CA ALA A 4 -6.71 -22.60 8.60
C ALA A 4 -7.62 -21.40 8.26
N SER A 5 -8.53 -21.03 9.17
CA SER A 5 -9.45 -19.90 8.94
C SER A 5 -8.75 -18.55 9.01
N LEU A 6 -7.63 -18.45 9.75
CA LEU A 6 -6.80 -17.24 9.80
C LEU A 6 -6.05 -17.04 8.48
N ASN A 7 -5.44 -18.12 7.95
CA ASN A 7 -4.75 -18.08 6.67
C ASN A 7 -5.70 -17.80 5.50
N GLU A 8 -6.94 -18.30 5.57
CA GLU A 8 -8.00 -17.97 4.60
C GLU A 8 -8.34 -16.48 4.63
N ILE A 9 -8.52 -15.86 5.80
CA ILE A 9 -8.81 -14.41 5.93
C ILE A 9 -7.65 -13.56 5.38
N LEU A 10 -6.40 -13.92 5.71
CA LEU A 10 -5.22 -13.19 5.21
C LEU A 10 -5.04 -13.37 3.70
N TYR A 11 -5.29 -14.58 3.19
CA TYR A 11 -5.23 -14.85 1.75
C TYR A 11 -6.32 -14.09 1.01
N GLU A 12 -7.56 -14.08 1.52
CA GLU A 12 -8.65 -13.29 0.95
C GLU A 12 -8.36 -11.79 0.96
N GLN A 13 -7.70 -11.27 2.01
CA GLN A 13 -7.27 -9.87 2.05
C GLN A 13 -6.21 -9.55 1.01
N LEU A 14 -5.17 -10.39 0.91
CA LEU A 14 -4.11 -10.24 -0.09
C LEU A 14 -4.64 -10.42 -1.51
N GLU A 15 -5.56 -11.36 -1.72
CA GLU A 15 -6.18 -11.62 -3.01
C GLU A 15 -7.14 -10.49 -3.40
N LYS A 16 -7.95 -9.97 -2.46
CA LYS A 16 -8.76 -8.76 -2.70
C LYS A 16 -7.90 -7.55 -2.98
N GLN A 17 -6.82 -7.32 -2.23
CA GLN A 17 -5.90 -6.22 -2.52
C GLN A 17 -5.26 -6.39 -3.90
N PHE A 18 -4.84 -7.60 -4.26
CA PHE A 18 -4.32 -7.90 -5.60
C PHE A 18 -5.36 -7.70 -6.70
N GLN A 19 -6.62 -8.09 -6.45
CA GLN A 19 -7.74 -7.86 -7.35
C GLN A 19 -8.07 -6.37 -7.48
N VAL A 20 -8.03 -5.57 -6.42
CA VAL A 20 -8.18 -4.10 -6.48
C VAL A 20 -7.03 -3.46 -7.26
N ILE A 21 -5.78 -3.85 -6.97
CA ILE A 21 -4.59 -3.39 -7.72
C ILE A 21 -4.75 -3.68 -9.22
N ARG A 22 -5.17 -4.90 -9.56
CA ARG A 22 -5.30 -5.33 -10.95
C ARG A 22 -6.54 -4.74 -11.62
N ASP A 23 -7.70 -4.84 -10.99
CA ASP A 23 -9.01 -4.64 -11.61
C ASP A 23 -9.57 -3.22 -11.43
N ASP A 24 -9.19 -2.51 -10.36
CA ASP A 24 -9.69 -1.16 -10.06
C ASP A 24 -8.64 -0.06 -10.30
N LEU A 25 -7.36 -0.42 -10.40
CA LEU A 25 -6.27 0.52 -10.69
C LEU A 25 -5.59 0.20 -12.02
N TYR A 26 -4.97 -0.97 -12.14
CA TYR A 26 -4.22 -1.34 -13.35
C TYR A 26 -5.11 -1.48 -14.59
N ILE A 27 -6.35 -1.97 -14.47
CA ILE A 27 -7.26 -2.04 -15.62
C ILE A 27 -7.86 -0.64 -15.95
N PRO A 28 -8.37 0.16 -15.00
CA PRO A 28 -8.94 1.47 -15.29
C PRO A 28 -7.92 2.54 -15.73
N LEU A 29 -6.68 2.53 -15.20
CA LEU A 29 -5.59 3.37 -15.72
C LEU A 29 -5.37 3.14 -17.23
N PHE A 30 -5.52 1.89 -17.68
CA PHE A 30 -5.30 1.49 -19.07
C PHE A 30 -6.59 1.55 -19.92
N LYS A 31 -7.77 1.58 -19.30
CA LYS A 31 -9.07 1.59 -19.97
C LYS A 31 -9.65 2.99 -20.16
N ARG A 32 -9.27 3.99 -19.36
CA ARG A 32 -9.80 5.37 -19.44
C ARG A 32 -9.65 6.02 -20.82
N TYR A 33 -8.53 5.82 -21.53
CA TYR A 33 -8.38 6.33 -22.89
C TYR A 33 -9.28 5.60 -23.91
N ALA A 34 -9.51 4.31 -23.71
CA ALA A 34 -10.45 3.54 -24.52
C ALA A 34 -11.89 4.01 -24.27
N ASP A 35 -12.24 4.28 -23.01
CA ASP A 35 -13.54 4.79 -22.60
C ASP A 35 -13.75 6.24 -23.07
N GLU A 36 -12.75 7.12 -23.00
CA GLU A 36 -12.78 8.49 -23.54
C GLU A 36 -12.93 8.51 -25.07
N LEU A 37 -12.19 7.64 -25.78
CA LEU A 37 -12.36 7.46 -27.23
C LEU A 37 -13.77 6.96 -27.57
N GLU A 38 -14.33 6.08 -26.75
CA GLU A 38 -15.68 5.57 -26.94
C GLU A 38 -16.74 6.65 -26.65
N MET A 39 -16.56 7.45 -25.61
CA MET A 39 -17.42 8.62 -25.29
C MET A 39 -17.35 9.69 -26.38
N TYR A 40 -16.16 9.97 -26.92
CA TYR A 40 -15.98 10.86 -28.07
C TYR A 40 -16.71 10.32 -29.31
N ARG A 41 -16.52 9.03 -29.65
CA ARG A 41 -17.21 8.37 -30.78
C ARG A 41 -18.74 8.31 -30.60
N LYS A 42 -19.22 8.30 -29.36
CA LYS A 42 -20.64 8.39 -29.01
C LYS A 42 -21.17 9.83 -29.02
N GLY A 43 -20.31 10.84 -29.19
CA GLY A 43 -20.67 12.26 -29.19
C GLY A 43 -21.02 12.81 -27.81
N GLU A 44 -20.62 12.12 -26.74
CA GLU A 44 -20.88 12.46 -25.34
C GLU A 44 -19.89 13.49 -24.79
N LEU A 45 -18.81 13.76 -25.53
CA LEU A 45 -17.82 14.82 -25.29
C LEU A 45 -17.94 15.86 -26.42
N ILE A 46 -18.28 17.11 -26.10
CA ILE A 46 -18.41 18.20 -27.09
C ILE A 46 -17.44 19.33 -26.73
N MET A 47 -16.47 19.62 -27.61
CA MET A 47 -15.59 20.79 -27.52
C MET A 47 -15.51 21.53 -28.87
N MET A 48 -15.35 22.86 -28.79
CA MET A 48 -15.65 23.85 -29.84
C MET A 48 -14.49 24.24 -30.75
N ASP A 49 -13.28 23.68 -30.60
CA ASP A 49 -12.17 23.95 -31.50
C ASP A 49 -11.95 22.77 -32.45
N GLY A 50 -11.83 23.06 -33.74
CA GLY A 50 -11.81 22.09 -34.83
C GLY A 50 -10.49 21.31 -34.95
N THR A 51 -9.97 20.81 -33.82
CA THR A 51 -8.76 19.99 -33.76
C THR A 51 -9.15 18.51 -33.89
N ASN A 52 -8.43 17.73 -34.71
CA ASN A 52 -8.82 16.37 -35.10
C ASN A 52 -8.54 15.34 -33.98
N LEU A 53 -9.28 15.47 -32.88
CA LEU A 53 -9.10 14.73 -31.63
C LEU A 53 -9.23 13.21 -31.80
N GLU A 54 -10.02 12.73 -32.76
CA GLU A 54 -10.18 11.29 -33.04
C GLU A 54 -8.88 10.64 -33.52
N GLU A 55 -8.08 11.38 -34.29
CA GLU A 55 -6.79 10.92 -34.80
C GLU A 55 -5.76 10.92 -33.68
N GLU A 56 -5.76 11.96 -32.84
CA GLU A 56 -4.85 12.08 -31.69
C GLU A 56 -5.16 11.09 -30.55
N ILE A 57 -6.45 10.89 -30.21
CA ILE A 57 -6.89 9.88 -29.23
C ILE A 57 -6.79 8.48 -29.83
N GLY A 58 -7.09 8.32 -31.12
CA GLY A 58 -6.98 7.05 -31.84
C GLY A 58 -5.55 6.53 -31.94
N GLU A 59 -4.57 7.41 -32.16
CA GLU A 59 -3.14 7.07 -32.12
C GLU A 59 -2.70 6.68 -30.70
N LYS A 60 -3.11 7.43 -29.67
CA LYS A 60 -2.80 7.13 -28.26
C LYS A 60 -3.48 5.86 -27.73
N ALA A 61 -4.69 5.56 -28.18
CA ALA A 61 -5.43 4.35 -27.81
C ALA A 61 -4.99 3.09 -28.55
N ALA A 62 -4.43 3.22 -29.77
CA ALA A 62 -3.90 2.10 -30.54
C ALA A 62 -2.49 1.67 -30.10
N ASP A 63 -1.75 2.53 -29.40
CA ASP A 63 -0.35 2.31 -29.03
C ASP A 63 -0.11 2.24 -27.51
N ILE A 64 -1.01 1.55 -26.80
CA ILE A 64 -1.01 1.35 -25.34
C ILE A 64 0.14 0.46 -24.81
N THR A 65 0.94 -0.17 -25.69
CA THR A 65 2.21 -0.81 -25.30
C THR A 65 3.43 0.09 -25.44
N ILE A 66 3.33 1.24 -26.13
CA ILE A 66 4.47 2.13 -26.44
C ILE A 66 4.28 3.53 -25.80
N SER A 67 3.06 3.93 -25.44
CA SER A 67 2.78 5.29 -24.95
C SER A 67 1.74 5.35 -23.81
N ASN A 68 1.87 4.47 -22.81
CA ASN A 68 1.21 4.74 -21.53
C ASN A 68 1.90 5.96 -20.90
N PRO A 69 1.22 7.09 -20.60
CA PRO A 69 1.85 8.22 -19.94
C PRO A 69 2.49 7.82 -18.61
N TYR A 70 1.93 6.80 -17.95
CA TYR A 70 2.52 6.17 -16.77
C TYR A 70 3.63 5.16 -17.06
N SER A 71 3.76 4.59 -18.28
CA SER A 71 4.85 3.61 -18.52
C SER A 71 6.20 4.29 -18.42
N ASN A 72 6.37 5.49 -18.97
CA ASN A 72 7.62 6.21 -18.80
C ASN A 72 7.93 6.47 -17.32
N PHE A 73 6.94 6.87 -16.50
CA PHE A 73 7.12 7.07 -15.06
C PHE A 73 7.41 5.76 -14.30
N ILE A 74 6.65 4.71 -14.54
CA ILE A 74 6.83 3.38 -13.91
C ILE A 74 8.15 2.73 -14.36
N ASP A 75 8.53 2.90 -15.63
CA ASP A 75 9.76 2.36 -16.21
C ASP A 75 11.00 3.13 -15.73
N THR A 76 10.87 4.44 -15.46
CA THR A 76 11.95 5.26 -14.89
C THR A 76 12.06 5.15 -13.38
N HIS A 77 10.96 4.78 -12.70
CA HIS A 77 10.89 4.54 -11.25
C HIS A 77 10.39 3.11 -10.94
N PRO A 78 11.10 2.07 -11.40
CA PRO A 78 10.64 0.69 -11.27
C PRO A 78 10.76 0.20 -9.84
N VAL A 79 9.67 -0.33 -9.30
CA VAL A 79 9.65 -0.99 -8.00
C VAL A 79 9.99 -2.47 -8.19
N LYS A 80 11.28 -2.80 -8.08
CA LYS A 80 11.75 -4.18 -8.20
C LYS A 80 11.38 -4.95 -6.93
N GLU A 81 10.34 -5.77 -7.03
CA GLU A 81 9.75 -6.52 -5.91
C GLU A 81 10.79 -7.07 -4.91
N ASN A 82 11.78 -7.85 -5.38
CA ASN A 82 12.77 -8.47 -4.49
C ASN A 82 13.67 -7.47 -3.77
N ASP A 83 14.03 -6.37 -4.45
CA ASP A 83 14.87 -5.32 -3.87
C ASP A 83 14.08 -4.59 -2.77
N CYS A 84 12.81 -4.29 -3.04
CA CYS A 84 11.89 -3.64 -2.12
C CYS A 84 11.55 -4.50 -0.90
N ILE A 85 11.28 -5.79 -1.09
CA ILE A 85 11.09 -6.74 0.02
C ILE A 85 12.36 -6.82 0.87
N THR A 86 13.53 -6.88 0.23
CA THR A 86 14.82 -6.93 0.94
C THR A 86 15.06 -5.67 1.77
N TYR A 87 14.78 -4.51 1.19
CA TYR A 87 14.85 -3.23 1.87
C TYR A 87 13.93 -3.19 3.09
N LEU A 88 12.64 -3.50 2.93
CA LEU A 88 11.66 -3.51 4.02
C LEU A 88 12.04 -4.48 5.13
N LYS A 89 12.54 -5.68 4.82
CA LYS A 89 13.04 -6.60 5.86
C LYS A 89 14.17 -6.00 6.67
N ASN A 90 15.08 -5.26 6.05
CA ASN A 90 16.19 -4.63 6.76
C ASN A 90 15.71 -3.50 7.66
N GLU A 91 14.78 -2.67 7.19
CA GLU A 91 14.15 -1.61 7.99
C GLU A 91 13.32 -2.19 9.15
N LEU A 92 12.52 -3.22 8.90
CA LEU A 92 11.77 -3.90 9.96
C LEU A 92 12.69 -4.51 11.01
N ARG A 93 13.80 -5.15 10.62
CA ARG A 93 14.78 -5.69 11.56
C ARG A 93 15.44 -4.59 12.38
N SER A 94 15.82 -3.47 11.75
CA SER A 94 16.49 -2.38 12.44
C SER A 94 15.58 -1.75 13.50
N CYS A 95 14.27 -1.65 13.24
CA CYS A 95 13.31 -1.10 14.19
C CYS A 95 12.85 -2.11 15.25
N LEU A 96 12.43 -3.32 14.84
CA LEU A 96 11.79 -4.29 15.73
C LEU A 96 12.79 -5.03 16.62
N PHE A 97 14.02 -5.21 16.16
CA PHE A 97 15.06 -5.94 16.89
C PHE A 97 16.10 -5.02 17.54
N ASP A 98 15.81 -3.72 17.56
CA ASP A 98 16.55 -2.79 18.40
C ASP A 98 16.46 -3.23 19.89
N PRO A 99 17.56 -3.20 20.67
CA PRO A 99 17.57 -3.64 22.06
C PRO A 99 16.56 -2.96 22.98
N ASP A 100 16.16 -1.72 22.67
CA ASP A 100 15.19 -0.95 23.45
C ASP A 100 13.74 -1.22 23.00
N VAL A 101 13.55 -1.76 21.79
CA VAL A 101 12.24 -2.05 21.19
C VAL A 101 11.85 -3.52 21.35
N LEU A 102 12.78 -4.44 21.12
CA LEU A 102 12.55 -5.88 21.16
C LEU A 102 11.87 -6.36 22.46
N PRO A 103 12.24 -5.88 23.67
CA PRO A 103 11.56 -6.28 24.90
C PRO A 103 10.08 -5.86 24.94
N GLN A 104 9.71 -4.78 24.24
CA GLN A 104 8.33 -4.29 24.13
C GLN A 104 7.54 -5.17 23.16
N LEU A 105 8.13 -5.50 22.00
CA LEU A 105 7.54 -6.41 21.01
C LEU A 105 7.21 -7.77 21.63
N ILE A 106 8.16 -8.39 22.32
CA ILE A 106 7.99 -9.74 22.93
C ILE A 106 6.80 -9.79 23.90
N LYS A 107 6.57 -8.70 24.65
CA LYS A 107 5.52 -8.57 25.67
C LYS A 107 4.24 -7.93 25.15
N SER A 108 4.16 -7.65 23.86
CA SER A 108 2.99 -7.04 23.26
C SER A 108 1.97 -8.10 22.84
N GLY A 109 0.70 -7.70 22.76
CA GLY A 109 -0.37 -8.56 22.26
C GLY A 109 -0.67 -8.38 20.77
N ALA A 110 -0.24 -7.27 20.22
CA ALA A 110 -0.34 -6.87 18.82
C ALA A 110 0.63 -5.69 18.61
N MET A 111 0.86 -5.32 17.36
CA MET A 111 1.47 -4.02 17.02
C MET A 111 0.71 -3.32 15.90
N GLU A 112 0.89 -2.01 15.81
CA GLU A 112 0.44 -1.18 14.69
C GLU A 112 1.65 -0.44 14.14
N ILE A 113 1.80 -0.44 12.82
CA ILE A 113 2.75 0.41 12.11
C ILE A 113 1.94 1.51 11.43
N GLY A 114 2.12 2.73 11.90
CA GLY A 114 1.54 3.93 11.31
C GLY A 114 2.56 4.64 10.44
N TYR A 115 2.19 5.04 9.23
CA TYR A 115 3.02 5.94 8.42
C TYR A 115 2.20 7.00 7.72
N ASP A 116 2.84 8.15 7.48
CA ASP A 116 2.26 9.24 6.71
C ASP A 116 2.61 9.09 5.23
N TRP A 117 1.59 9.21 4.38
CA TRP A 117 1.75 9.14 2.93
C TRP A 117 2.56 10.33 2.38
N TYR A 118 2.50 11.50 3.03
CA TYR A 118 3.34 12.66 2.72
C TYR A 118 4.75 12.56 3.31
N PHE A 119 4.90 11.82 4.40
CA PHE A 119 6.16 11.68 5.14
C PHE A 119 6.48 10.20 5.36
N HIS A 120 6.65 9.45 4.28
CA HIS A 120 6.88 8.00 4.29
C HIS A 120 8.17 7.58 5.03
N TYR A 121 9.06 8.53 5.31
CA TYR A 121 10.27 8.35 6.14
C TYR A 121 10.02 8.55 7.65
N ASP A 122 8.84 9.03 8.03
CA ASP A 122 8.41 9.29 9.41
C ASP A 122 7.23 8.37 9.75
N SER A 123 7.58 7.13 10.10
CA SER A 123 6.63 6.13 10.57
C SER A 123 6.85 5.80 12.05
N GLY A 124 5.82 5.25 12.69
CA GLY A 124 5.81 4.88 14.09
C GLY A 124 5.27 3.47 14.31
N ILE A 125 5.73 2.81 15.37
CA ILE A 125 5.21 1.52 15.81
C ILE A 125 4.59 1.70 17.18
N ASN A 126 3.29 1.40 17.27
CA ASN A 126 2.59 1.29 18.52
C ASN A 126 2.54 -0.17 18.97
N PHE A 127 2.93 -0.43 20.22
CA PHE A 127 2.80 -1.76 20.83
C PHE A 127 1.57 -1.82 21.72
N PHE A 128 0.76 -2.86 21.58
CA PHE A 128 -0.43 -3.02 22.39
C PHE A 128 -0.23 -4.01 23.55
N LYS A 129 -0.98 -3.84 24.64
CA LYS A 129 -0.92 -4.70 25.82
C LYS A 129 -1.34 -6.15 25.52
N GLN A 130 -0.65 -7.11 26.11
CA GLN A 130 -0.86 -8.55 25.86
C GLN A 130 -2.22 -9.09 26.33
N ASP A 131 -2.78 -8.51 27.39
CA ASP A 131 -4.00 -8.95 28.07
C ASP A 131 -5.30 -8.51 27.39
N LEU A 132 -5.21 -7.82 26.25
CA LEU A 132 -6.36 -7.39 25.46
C LEU A 132 -6.64 -8.36 24.31
N ASP A 133 -7.91 -8.49 23.95
CA ASP A 133 -8.34 -9.17 22.74
C ASP A 133 -8.30 -8.18 21.58
N PHE A 134 -7.62 -8.58 20.50
CA PHE A 134 -7.42 -7.76 19.30
C PHE A 134 -8.22 -8.35 18.13
N PRO A 135 -9.00 -7.52 17.42
CA PRO A 135 -9.88 -8.01 16.36
C PRO A 135 -9.07 -8.46 15.14
N ILE A 136 -9.30 -9.71 14.71
CA ILE A 136 -8.89 -10.12 13.37
C ILE A 136 -9.90 -9.55 12.38
N ILE A 137 -9.52 -8.47 11.70
CA ILE A 137 -10.36 -7.82 10.71
C ILE A 137 -10.20 -8.49 9.35
N ALA A 138 -11.32 -8.71 8.65
CA ALA A 138 -11.34 -9.20 7.26
C ALA A 138 -11.39 -8.04 6.24
N GLU A 139 -11.88 -6.86 6.66
CA GLU A 139 -11.98 -5.66 5.83
C GLU A 139 -11.26 -4.49 6.53
N PRO A 140 -10.47 -3.68 5.80
CA PRO A 140 -9.81 -2.52 6.37
C PRO A 140 -10.81 -1.54 7.00
N ARG A 141 -10.52 -1.07 8.22
CA ARG A 141 -11.34 -0.07 8.93
C ARG A 141 -10.61 0.53 10.14
N TYR A 142 -11.19 1.60 10.70
CA TYR A 142 -10.66 2.29 11.87
C TYR A 142 -10.91 1.53 13.18
N LEU A 143 -9.87 0.93 13.77
CA LEU A 143 -9.99 0.10 14.99
C LEU A 143 -9.89 0.86 16.32
N TYR A 144 -9.38 2.07 16.32
CA TYR A 144 -9.12 2.84 17.56
C TYR A 144 -10.36 3.03 18.44
N ARG A 145 -11.57 3.06 17.86
CA ARG A 145 -12.83 3.15 18.62
C ARG A 145 -13.27 1.81 19.22
N GLU A 146 -12.74 0.70 18.72
CA GLU A 146 -13.00 -0.66 19.21
C GLU A 146 -12.03 -1.04 20.34
N LEU A 147 -10.90 -0.35 20.46
CA LEU A 147 -9.88 -0.63 21.47
C LEU A 147 -10.17 0.08 22.80
N PRO A 148 -9.96 -0.57 23.95
CA PRO A 148 -10.19 0.02 25.26
C PRO A 148 -9.19 1.17 25.53
N PRO A 149 -9.55 2.18 26.34
CA PRO A 149 -8.63 3.25 26.71
C PRO A 149 -7.32 2.72 27.32
N GLY A 150 -6.18 3.30 26.93
CA GLY A 150 -4.87 2.88 27.43
C GLY A 150 -4.43 1.50 26.94
N HIS A 151 -4.77 1.15 25.70
CA HIS A 151 -4.40 -0.12 25.06
C HIS A 151 -2.91 -0.22 24.70
N TYR A 152 -2.18 0.91 24.71
CA TYR A 152 -0.75 0.95 24.43
C TYR A 152 0.12 0.52 25.60
N THR A 153 1.20 -0.18 25.28
CA THR A 153 2.30 -0.48 26.20
C THR A 153 3.59 0.25 25.84
N GLY A 154 3.69 0.81 24.63
CA GLY A 154 4.89 1.51 24.17
C GLY A 154 4.77 2.04 22.75
N PHE A 155 5.75 2.87 22.38
CA PHE A 155 5.91 3.46 21.06
C PHE A 155 7.37 3.39 20.65
N ALA A 156 7.64 3.11 19.38
CA ALA A 156 8.96 3.14 18.78
C ALA A 156 8.92 3.83 17.41
N LYS A 157 10.10 4.24 16.92
CA LYS A 157 10.24 4.67 15.53
C LYS A 157 10.00 3.47 14.61
N GLY A 158 9.24 3.68 13.54
CA GLY A 158 8.95 2.68 12.53
C GLY A 158 9.94 2.63 11.37
N PRO A 159 9.72 1.69 10.43
CA PRO A 159 10.56 1.51 9.26
C PRO A 159 10.46 2.71 8.30
N ASP A 160 11.57 3.04 7.64
CA ASP A 160 11.54 4.00 6.53
C ASP A 160 10.91 3.33 5.30
N PHE A 161 9.88 3.95 4.70
CA PHE A 161 9.24 3.42 3.49
C PHE A 161 9.78 4.02 2.20
N SER A 162 10.72 4.98 2.25
CA SER A 162 11.23 5.68 1.06
C SER A 162 11.84 4.77 -0.01
N GLY A 163 12.39 3.62 0.39
CA GLY A 163 12.94 2.62 -0.54
C GLY A 163 11.88 1.81 -1.31
N VAL A 164 10.60 1.91 -0.94
CA VAL A 164 9.49 1.17 -1.58
C VAL A 164 8.30 2.04 -1.96
N TRP A 165 8.27 3.28 -1.47
CA TRP A 165 7.26 4.28 -1.75
C TRP A 165 7.99 5.58 -2.13
N PRO A 166 8.06 5.93 -3.42
CA PRO A 166 8.71 7.15 -3.86
C PRO A 166 7.95 8.41 -3.39
N ASP A 167 8.60 9.56 -3.38
CA ASP A 167 7.95 10.84 -3.03
C ASP A 167 6.81 11.14 -3.99
N CYS A 168 5.59 10.81 -3.59
CA CYS A 168 4.42 10.98 -4.42
C CYS A 168 4.13 12.44 -4.71
N ALA A 169 4.47 13.39 -3.83
CA ALA A 169 4.24 14.81 -4.11
C ALA A 169 5.10 15.28 -5.29
N ALA A 170 6.39 14.92 -5.28
CA ALA A 170 7.28 15.19 -6.41
C ALA A 170 6.81 14.48 -7.69
N LEU A 171 6.36 13.23 -7.59
CA LEU A 171 5.87 12.48 -8.75
C LEU A 171 4.55 13.03 -9.31
N ILE A 172 3.66 13.52 -8.45
CA ILE A 172 2.40 14.18 -8.84
C ILE A 172 2.73 15.48 -9.56
N ASP A 173 3.63 16.30 -9.00
CA ASP A 173 4.05 17.56 -9.62
C ASP A 173 4.73 17.33 -10.99
N GLU A 174 5.53 16.29 -11.14
CA GLU A 174 6.15 15.90 -12.42
C GLU A 174 5.10 15.40 -13.43
N ALA A 175 4.18 14.54 -12.99
CA ALA A 175 3.12 13.99 -13.85
C ALA A 175 2.12 15.07 -14.30
N ASP A 176 1.71 15.98 -13.41
CA ASP A 176 0.80 17.08 -13.73
C ASP A 176 1.47 18.16 -14.60
N GLN A 177 2.80 18.29 -14.55
CA GLN A 177 3.56 19.14 -15.49
C GLN A 177 3.61 18.54 -16.90
N GLU A 178 3.83 17.23 -17.02
CA GLU A 178 3.87 16.55 -18.32
C GLU A 178 2.46 16.36 -18.92
N HIS A 179 1.45 16.21 -18.06
CA HIS A 179 0.08 15.91 -18.44
C HIS A 179 -0.99 16.71 -17.65
N PRO A 180 -1.05 18.05 -17.82
CA PRO A 180 -1.84 18.97 -16.99
C PRO A 180 -3.36 18.82 -17.06
N PHE A 181 -3.88 18.00 -17.97
CA PHE A 181 -5.32 17.79 -18.16
C PHE A 181 -5.83 16.47 -17.61
N LEU A 182 -4.93 15.61 -17.14
CA LEU A 182 -5.30 14.25 -16.77
C LEU A 182 -5.52 14.09 -15.25
N GLU A 183 -5.03 15.03 -14.42
CA GLU A 183 -5.19 15.02 -12.94
C GLU A 183 -4.84 13.65 -12.31
N LEU A 184 -3.76 13.02 -12.78
CA LEU A 184 -3.46 11.60 -12.59
C LEU A 184 -2.64 11.29 -11.34
N GLY A 185 -2.31 12.31 -10.56
CA GLY A 185 -1.48 12.18 -9.39
C GLY A 185 -2.02 11.17 -8.36
N SER A 186 -3.35 11.13 -8.20
CA SER A 186 -4.01 10.26 -7.23
C SER A 186 -3.89 8.77 -7.59
N GLU A 187 -3.98 8.44 -8.88
CA GLU A 187 -3.93 7.08 -9.40
C GLU A 187 -2.51 6.48 -9.33
N LEU A 188 -1.49 7.28 -9.66
CA LEU A 188 -0.09 6.86 -9.54
C LEU A 188 0.31 6.67 -8.08
N MET A 189 -0.12 7.57 -7.22
CA MET A 189 0.06 7.47 -5.77
C MET A 189 -0.57 6.20 -5.22
N ASN A 190 -1.84 5.93 -5.58
CA ASN A 190 -2.52 4.69 -5.21
C ASN A 190 -1.71 3.48 -5.68
N TYR A 191 -1.23 3.44 -6.93
CA TYR A 191 -0.42 2.33 -7.43
C TYR A 191 0.80 2.02 -6.54
N TYR A 192 1.61 3.02 -6.20
CA TYR A 192 2.79 2.83 -5.34
C TYR A 192 2.41 2.45 -3.89
N GLN A 193 1.35 3.06 -3.35
CA GLN A 193 0.80 2.72 -2.03
C GLN A 193 0.37 1.26 -1.96
N TYR A 194 -0.36 0.75 -2.96
CA TYR A 194 -0.77 -0.65 -2.95
C TYR A 194 0.40 -1.63 -3.15
N GLN A 195 1.38 -1.26 -3.98
CA GLN A 195 2.61 -2.06 -4.14
C GLN A 195 3.40 -2.14 -2.83
N SER A 196 3.55 -1.01 -2.11
CA SER A 196 4.26 -0.98 -0.83
C SER A 196 3.58 -1.87 0.22
N ARG A 197 2.24 -1.86 0.31
CA ARG A 197 1.45 -2.79 1.15
C ARG A 197 1.77 -4.25 0.82
N LEU A 198 1.75 -4.60 -0.48
CA LEU A 198 2.04 -5.96 -0.93
C LEU A 198 3.46 -6.40 -0.54
N PHE A 199 4.46 -5.55 -0.75
CA PHE A 199 5.84 -5.86 -0.39
C PHE A 199 6.03 -5.95 1.13
N LEU A 200 5.33 -5.13 1.91
CA LEU A 200 5.34 -5.21 3.36
C LEU A 200 4.77 -6.54 3.86
N HIS A 201 3.64 -6.97 3.30
CA HIS A 201 3.07 -8.28 3.61
C HIS A 201 4.03 -9.43 3.26
N LYS A 202 4.65 -9.39 2.09
CA LYS A 202 5.66 -10.40 1.69
C LYS A 202 6.88 -10.38 2.61
N ALA A 203 7.36 -9.19 3.01
CA ALA A 203 8.48 -9.03 3.92
C ALA A 203 8.19 -9.66 5.29
N PHE A 204 7.04 -9.36 5.89
CA PHE A 204 6.64 -10.00 7.15
C PHE A 204 6.49 -11.51 7.03
N LYS A 205 5.91 -11.99 5.93
CA LYS A 205 5.77 -13.42 5.67
C LYS A 205 7.11 -14.13 5.58
N GLU A 206 8.05 -13.57 4.83
CA GLU A 206 9.38 -14.16 4.70
C GLU A 206 10.16 -14.15 6.02
N MET A 207 10.00 -13.10 6.84
CA MET A 207 10.59 -13.04 8.17
C MET A 207 9.98 -14.07 9.13
N ASP A 208 8.66 -14.26 9.08
CA ASP A 208 7.96 -15.28 9.88
C ASP A 208 8.36 -16.70 9.45
N ASP A 209 8.37 -16.98 8.14
CA ASP A 209 8.81 -18.27 7.60
C ASP A 209 10.28 -18.57 7.97
N ALA A 210 11.11 -17.53 8.15
CA ALA A 210 12.49 -17.64 8.66
C ALA A 210 12.59 -17.80 10.19
N GLY A 211 11.47 -17.74 10.92
CA GLY A 211 11.41 -17.89 12.37
C GLY A 211 11.82 -16.64 13.16
N GLU A 212 11.91 -15.48 12.50
CA GLU A 212 12.37 -14.24 13.14
C GLU A 212 11.38 -13.70 14.20
N PHE A 213 10.14 -14.19 14.21
CA PHE A 213 9.11 -13.83 15.20
C PHE A 213 8.84 -14.93 16.24
N SER A 214 9.67 -15.99 16.26
CA SER A 214 9.53 -17.12 17.17
C SER A 214 9.62 -16.78 18.67
N MET A 215 10.17 -15.61 19.00
CA MET A 215 10.27 -15.09 20.36
C MET A 215 9.01 -14.38 20.87
N ILE A 216 8.02 -14.12 20.02
CA ILE A 216 6.76 -13.49 20.42
C ILE A 216 5.98 -14.47 21.30
N GLU A 217 5.47 -14.01 22.44
CA GLU A 217 4.78 -14.88 23.39
C GLU A 217 3.32 -15.15 23.01
N LYS A 218 2.66 -14.17 22.38
CA LYS A 218 1.24 -14.27 22.00
C LYS A 218 1.10 -14.70 20.54
N HIS A 219 0.43 -15.82 20.32
CA HIS A 219 0.06 -16.27 18.98
C HIS A 219 -1.45 -16.59 18.90
N PRO A 220 -2.13 -16.23 17.80
CA PRO A 220 -1.64 -15.39 16.71
C PRO A 220 -1.30 -13.95 17.15
N PHE A 221 -0.32 -13.32 16.51
CA PHE A 221 0.12 -11.95 16.77
C PHE A 221 -0.36 -11.00 15.65
N PRO A 222 -1.34 -10.13 15.93
CA PRO A 222 -1.84 -9.17 14.96
C PRO A 222 -0.86 -8.01 14.72
N ILE A 223 -0.68 -7.66 13.45
CA ILE A 223 0.05 -6.50 12.98
C ILE A 223 -0.92 -5.65 12.16
N TYR A 224 -1.25 -4.46 12.67
CA TYR A 224 -2.06 -3.49 11.94
C TYR A 224 -1.17 -2.54 11.16
N ILE A 225 -1.50 -2.27 9.90
CA ILE A 225 -0.85 -1.24 9.09
C ILE A 225 -1.83 -0.10 8.95
N ALA A 226 -1.49 1.06 9.51
CA ALA A 226 -2.31 2.26 9.52
C ALA A 226 -1.68 3.32 8.62
N GLU A 227 -2.44 3.78 7.62
CA GLU A 227 -1.98 4.84 6.73
C GLU A 227 -2.65 6.14 7.11
N HIS A 228 -1.84 7.18 7.31
CA HIS A 228 -2.32 8.52 7.63
C HIS A 228 -3.31 9.00 6.55
N ASP A 229 -4.36 9.71 6.96
CA ASP A 229 -5.46 10.22 6.13
C ASP A 229 -6.38 9.22 5.41
N CYS A 230 -6.01 7.93 5.30
CA CYS A 230 -6.92 6.89 4.78
C CYS A 230 -7.87 6.34 5.86
N GLU A 231 -7.59 6.58 7.15
CA GLU A 231 -8.37 6.11 8.33
C GLU A 231 -8.65 4.59 8.40
N GLU A 232 -8.05 3.80 7.50
CA GLU A 232 -8.24 2.36 7.39
C GLU A 232 -6.98 1.61 7.83
N MET A 233 -7.18 0.57 8.63
CA MET A 233 -6.11 -0.34 9.03
C MET A 233 -6.19 -1.62 8.24
N THR A 234 -5.07 -2.06 7.65
CA THR A 234 -4.94 -3.42 7.11
C THR A 234 -4.36 -4.35 8.17
N LEU A 235 -4.69 -5.64 8.13
CA LEU A 235 -4.19 -6.63 9.08
C LEU A 235 -3.23 -7.61 8.42
N TYR A 236 -2.14 -7.88 9.13
CA TYR A 236 -1.26 -9.03 8.93
C TYR A 236 -1.16 -9.82 10.24
N VAL A 237 -0.92 -11.13 10.18
CA VAL A 237 -0.87 -11.96 11.40
C VAL A 237 0.26 -12.96 11.32
N ILE A 238 0.99 -13.10 12.42
CA ILE A 238 2.10 -14.04 12.68
C ILE A 238 1.63 -15.16 13.63
#